data_AF-A0A9X2FEE0-F1
#
_entry.id   AF-A0A9X2FEE0-F1
#
_cell.length_a   1.000
_cell.length_b   1.000
_cell.length_c   1.000
_cell.angle_alpha   90.00
_cell.angle_beta   90.00
_cell.angle_gamma   90.00
#
_symmetry.space_group_name_H-M   'P 1'
#
loop_
_entity.id
_entity.type
_entity.pdbx_description
1 polymer ?
#
loop_
_entity_poly.entity_id
_entity_poly.type
_entity_poly.pdbx_seq_one_letter_code
_entity_poly.pdbx_strand_id
1 'polypeptide(L)'
;MFDPLWKLALGLLTGIVFGILLQKGRVAKFHVIVGQFLFRDWTVVKVMGTAVVVGAVGIYALLPTEAVSLHIKPLVWLGVVAGGVCFGIGMAIFGYCPGTSVAASGEGRRDAMVGVLGMLLGAGLYVVFYPQLSGILKTWGDAGKITLPEWTSTSPWLWVGGLCLMAVSAFAFSTRGSSGASQRLQKDAR
;
A
#
# COMPACT_ATOMS: atom_id res chain seq x y z
N MET A 1 8.35 -9.16 26.16
CA MET A 1 7.51 -9.37 24.97
C MET A 1 8.33 -9.09 23.71
N PHE A 2 9.49 -9.73 23.59
CA PHE A 2 10.34 -9.68 22.40
C PHE A 2 10.25 -11.06 21.76
N ASP A 3 9.84 -11.11 20.49
CA ASP A 3 9.89 -12.31 19.69
C ASP A 3 11.34 -12.86 19.62
N PRO A 4 11.54 -14.16 19.35
CA PRO A 4 12.87 -14.75 19.23
C PRO A 4 13.72 -13.99 18.19
N LEU A 5 15.01 -13.82 18.49
CA LEU A 5 15.96 -13.03 17.70
C LEU A 5 15.97 -13.38 16.19
N TRP A 6 15.74 -14.66 15.90
CA TRP A 6 15.57 -15.21 14.55
C TRP A 6 14.44 -14.51 13.75
N LYS A 7 13.28 -14.25 14.37
CA LYS A 7 12.17 -13.56 13.69
C LYS A 7 12.50 -12.10 13.40
N LEU A 8 13.20 -11.42 14.32
CA LEU A 8 13.66 -10.04 14.10
C LEU A 8 14.68 -9.98 12.96
N ALA A 9 15.59 -10.96 12.88
CA ALA A 9 16.56 -11.05 11.79
C ALA A 9 15.87 -11.26 10.43
N LEU A 10 14.84 -12.13 10.36
CA LEU A 10 14.03 -12.29 9.15
C LEU A 10 13.29 -11.00 8.77
N GLY A 11 12.73 -10.28 9.74
CA GLY A 11 12.07 -8.99 9.52
C GLY A 11 13.05 -7.95 8.95
N LEU A 12 14.27 -7.89 9.49
CA LEU A 12 15.31 -7.00 8.99
C LEU A 12 15.74 -7.40 7.56
N LEU A 13 15.95 -8.69 7.31
CA LEU A 13 16.35 -9.19 5.99
C LEU A 13 15.28 -8.89 4.93
N THR A 14 14.02 -9.19 5.22
CA THR A 14 12.89 -8.90 4.31
C THR A 14 12.72 -7.39 4.09
N GLY A 15 12.93 -6.57 5.11
CA GLY A 15 12.95 -5.11 4.98
C GLY A 15 14.07 -4.59 4.07
N ILE A 16 15.29 -5.12 4.19
CA ILE A 16 16.41 -4.76 3.32
C ILE A 16 16.11 -5.14 1.86
N VAL A 17 15.64 -6.37 1.64
CA VAL A 17 15.26 -6.84 0.29
C VAL A 17 14.16 -5.96 -0.30
N PHE A 18 13.13 -5.64 0.49
CA PHE A 18 12.06 -4.75 0.05
C PHE A 18 12.56 -3.35 -0.30
N GLY A 19 13.47 -2.78 0.51
CA GLY A 19 14.11 -1.49 0.23
C GLY A 19 14.89 -1.48 -1.08
N ILE A 20 15.68 -2.52 -1.34
CA ILE A 20 16.44 -2.67 -2.60
C ILE A 20 15.49 -2.76 -3.81
N LEU A 21 14.37 -3.49 -3.67
CA LEU A 21 13.36 -3.59 -4.72
C LEU A 21 12.69 -2.24 -5.00
N LEU A 22 12.38 -1.46 -3.97
CA LEU A 22 11.83 -0.10 -4.14
C LEU A 22 12.81 0.85 -4.84
N GLN A 23 14.09 0.79 -4.50
CA GLN A 23 15.14 1.59 -5.16
C GLN A 23 15.29 1.19 -6.63
N LYS A 24 15.31 -0.12 -6.93
CA LYS A 24 15.34 -0.63 -8.31
C LYS A 24 14.10 -0.20 -9.10
N GLY A 25 12.93 -0.20 -8.47
CA GLY A 25 11.67 0.26 -9.06
C GLY A 25 11.57 1.77 -9.27
N ARG A 26 12.56 2.56 -8.79
CA ARG A 26 12.60 4.04 -8.85
C ARG A 26 11.37 4.72 -8.22
N VAL A 27 10.59 3.98 -7.42
CA VAL A 27 9.37 4.46 -6.75
C VAL A 27 9.70 5.36 -5.55
N ALA A 28 10.95 5.39 -5.09
CA ALA A 28 11.43 6.31 -4.06
C ALA A 28 11.62 7.77 -4.56
N LYS A 29 11.47 8.03 -5.86
CA LYS A 29 11.64 9.37 -6.44
C LYS A 29 10.33 10.16 -6.42
N PHE A 30 10.42 11.41 -5.94
CA PHE A 30 9.27 12.32 -5.80
C PHE A 30 8.50 12.54 -7.12
N HIS A 31 9.23 12.79 -8.21
CA HIS A 31 8.61 13.06 -9.51
C HIS A 31 7.79 11.87 -10.04
N VAL A 32 8.13 10.63 -9.66
CA VAL A 32 7.39 9.43 -10.08
C VAL A 32 6.06 9.33 -9.33
N ILE A 33 6.05 9.70 -8.05
CA ILE A 33 4.84 9.69 -7.22
C ILE A 33 3.90 10.84 -7.62
N VAL A 34 4.44 12.05 -7.82
CA VAL A 34 3.64 13.18 -8.32
C VAL A 34 3.17 12.93 -9.75
N GLY A 35 3.99 12.30 -10.60
CA GLY A 35 3.61 11.89 -11.95
C GLY A 35 2.45 10.90 -11.98
N GLN A 36 2.33 10.05 -10.96
CA GLN A 36 1.17 9.20 -10.76
C GLN A 36 -0.08 10.01 -10.35
N PHE A 37 0.01 10.93 -9.39
CA PHE A 37 -1.13 11.78 -9.01
C PHE A 37 -1.62 12.66 -10.16
N LEU A 38 -0.71 13.02 -11.09
CA LEU A 38 -1.01 13.77 -12.30
C LEU A 38 -1.39 12.89 -13.50
N PHE A 39 -1.58 11.58 -13.30
CA PHE A 39 -1.92 10.57 -14.33
C PHE A 39 -0.97 10.53 -15.55
N ARG A 40 0.26 11.04 -15.40
CA ARG A 40 1.28 11.01 -16.46
C ARG A 40 2.11 9.73 -16.43
N ASP A 41 2.40 9.21 -15.24
CA ASP A 41 3.20 8.01 -15.04
C ASP A 41 2.37 6.89 -14.40
N TRP A 42 2.13 5.80 -15.14
CA TRP A 42 1.38 4.63 -14.67
C TRP A 42 2.27 3.57 -14.00
N THR A 43 3.55 3.86 -13.82
CA THR A 43 4.56 2.92 -13.32
C THR A 43 4.24 2.46 -11.90
N VAL A 44 3.80 3.36 -11.02
CA VAL A 44 3.52 3.02 -9.62
C VAL A 44 2.25 2.18 -9.50
N VAL A 45 1.21 2.43 -10.31
CA VAL A 45 0.00 1.58 -10.36
C VAL A 45 0.39 0.15 -10.73
N LYS A 46 1.24 -0.03 -11.75
CA LYS A 46 1.65 -1.35 -12.22
C LYS A 46 2.44 -2.13 -11.17
N VAL A 47 3.41 -1.49 -10.53
CA VAL A 47 4.24 -2.13 -9.50
C VAL A 47 3.41 -2.49 -8.26
N MET A 48 2.60 -1.56 -7.75
CA MET A 48 1.77 -1.83 -6.56
C MET A 48 0.66 -2.83 -6.86
N GLY A 49 0.01 -2.73 -8.02
CA GLY A 49 -1.05 -3.68 -8.44
C GLY A 49 -0.53 -5.11 -8.58
N THR A 50 0.63 -5.30 -9.23
CA THR A 50 1.24 -6.63 -9.35
C THR A 50 1.70 -7.18 -8.00
N ALA A 51 2.26 -6.34 -7.12
CA ALA A 51 2.63 -6.74 -5.77
C ALA A 51 1.41 -7.20 -4.94
N VAL A 52 0.28 -6.49 -5.03
CA VAL A 52 -0.98 -6.87 -4.35
C VAL A 52 -1.49 -8.22 -4.87
N VAL A 53 -1.47 -8.45 -6.18
CA VAL A 53 -1.91 -9.72 -6.78
C VAL A 53 -1.02 -10.88 -6.34
N VAL A 54 0.30 -10.74 -6.51
CA VAL A 54 1.26 -11.78 -6.12
C VAL A 54 1.19 -12.06 -4.63
N GLY A 55 1.05 -11.01 -3.81
CA GLY A 55 0.87 -11.15 -2.36
C GLY A 55 -0.42 -11.87 -1.99
N ALA A 56 -1.54 -11.53 -2.65
CA ALA A 56 -2.82 -12.20 -2.42
C ALA A 56 -2.73 -13.69 -2.79
N VAL A 57 -2.23 -14.02 -3.99
CA VAL A 57 -2.06 -15.41 -4.42
C VAL A 57 -1.12 -16.17 -3.47
N GLY A 58 0.00 -15.56 -3.08
CA GLY A 58 0.97 -16.17 -2.16
C GLY A 58 0.40 -16.47 -0.77
N ILE A 59 -0.32 -15.51 -0.18
CA ILE A 59 -0.94 -15.68 1.14
C ILE A 59 -2.04 -16.75 1.08
N TYR A 60 -2.91 -16.72 0.09
CA TYR A 60 -4.00 -17.71 -0.05
C TYR A 60 -3.50 -19.11 -0.41
N ALA A 61 -2.35 -19.24 -1.10
CA ALA A 61 -1.71 -20.53 -1.35
C ALA A 61 -1.06 -21.14 -0.11
N LEU A 62 -0.56 -20.31 0.82
CA LEU A 62 0.00 -20.76 2.09
C LEU A 62 -1.05 -20.97 3.19
N LEU A 63 -2.25 -20.40 3.03
CA LEU A 63 -3.35 -20.56 3.96
C LEU A 63 -3.70 -22.03 4.32
N PRO A 64 -3.77 -22.99 3.37
CA PRO A 64 -4.03 -24.40 3.68
C PRO A 64 -2.89 -25.13 4.40
N THR A 65 -1.70 -24.54 4.47
CA THR A 65 -0.54 -25.13 5.17
C THR A 65 -0.44 -24.74 6.64
N GLU A 66 -1.41 -23.96 7.16
CA GLU A 66 -1.43 -23.35 8.51
C GLU A 66 -0.19 -22.50 8.87
N ALA A 67 0.76 -22.32 7.96
CA ALA A 67 1.98 -21.55 8.16
C ALA A 67 1.73 -20.03 8.27
N VAL A 68 0.52 -19.55 7.92
CA VAL A 68 0.16 -18.13 7.91
C VAL A 68 -1.19 -17.92 8.61
N SER A 69 -1.21 -17.08 9.64
CA SER A 69 -2.44 -16.66 10.33
C SER A 69 -2.91 -15.31 9.77
N LEU A 70 -4.14 -15.26 9.25
CA LEU A 70 -4.74 -14.00 8.82
C LEU A 70 -5.17 -13.17 10.04
N HIS A 71 -4.41 -12.12 10.32
CA HIS A 71 -4.77 -11.16 11.36
C HIS A 71 -5.65 -10.04 10.78
N ILE A 72 -6.95 -10.31 10.65
CA ILE A 72 -7.92 -9.36 10.08
C ILE A 72 -8.21 -8.24 11.08
N LYS A 73 -8.00 -7.00 10.65
CA LYS A 73 -8.33 -5.80 11.42
C LYS A 73 -9.86 -5.60 11.39
N PRO A 74 -10.53 -5.31 12.52
CA PRO A 74 -11.97 -5.05 12.51
C PRO A 74 -12.30 -3.81 11.66
N LEU A 75 -13.38 -3.90 10.90
CA LEU A 75 -13.85 -2.88 10.00
C LEU A 75 -14.69 -1.84 10.76
N VAL A 76 -14.03 -0.78 11.22
CA VAL A 76 -14.69 0.40 11.78
C VAL A 76 -14.91 1.39 10.64
N TRP A 77 -16.12 1.44 10.08
CA TRP A 77 -16.44 2.21 8.87
C TRP A 77 -15.97 3.66 8.94
N LEU A 78 -16.31 4.35 10.02
CA LEU A 78 -15.94 5.75 10.20
C LEU A 78 -14.42 5.93 10.35
N GLY A 79 -13.75 4.98 11.01
CA GLY A 79 -12.29 5.00 11.15
C GLY A 79 -11.56 4.78 9.83
N VAL A 80 -12.05 3.85 9.00
CA VAL A 80 -11.44 3.54 7.70
C VAL A 80 -11.67 4.69 6.71
N VAL A 81 -12.88 5.24 6.64
CA VAL A 81 -13.19 6.35 5.72
C VAL A 81 -12.47 7.63 6.15
N ALA A 82 -12.63 8.05 7.41
CA ALA A 82 -11.98 9.27 7.89
C ALA A 82 -10.44 9.15 7.87
N GLY A 83 -9.92 7.98 8.28
CA GLY A 83 -8.50 7.69 8.22
C GLY A 83 -7.96 7.67 6.79
N GLY A 84 -8.69 7.03 5.86
CA GLY A 84 -8.33 6.97 4.45
C GLY A 84 -8.30 8.34 3.77
N VAL A 85 -9.28 9.21 4.07
CA VAL A 85 -9.31 10.58 3.56
C VAL A 85 -8.16 11.40 4.12
N CYS A 86 -7.93 11.38 5.44
CA CYS A 86 -6.82 12.10 6.07
C CYS A 86 -5.46 11.62 5.55
N PHE A 87 -5.27 10.30 5.44
CA PHE A 87 -4.07 9.69 4.88
C PHE A 87 -3.87 10.07 3.41
N GLY A 88 -4.93 10.07 2.61
CA GLY A 88 -4.90 10.49 1.21
C GLY A 88 -4.51 11.96 1.03
N ILE A 89 -5.10 12.86 1.82
CA ILE A 89 -4.75 14.29 1.83
C ILE A 89 -3.28 14.47 2.21
N GLY A 90 -2.81 13.77 3.25
CA GLY A 90 -1.40 13.79 3.66
C GLY A 90 -0.45 13.34 2.56
N MET A 91 -0.76 12.25 1.86
CA MET A 91 0.04 11.78 0.72
C MET A 91 0.02 12.76 -0.46
N ALA A 92 -1.12 13.41 -0.73
CA ALA A 92 -1.24 14.39 -1.82
C ALA A 92 -0.40 15.64 -1.56
N ILE A 93 -0.35 16.12 -0.31
CA ILE A 93 0.45 17.29 0.08
C ILE A 93 1.94 16.94 0.13
N PHE A 94 2.28 15.80 0.72
CA PHE A 94 3.68 15.42 0.94
C PHE A 94 4.35 14.83 -0.31
N GLY A 95 3.57 14.26 -1.23
CA GLY A 95 4.06 13.65 -2.47
C GLY A 95 4.93 12.39 -2.25
N TYR A 96 4.83 11.75 -1.08
CA TYR A 96 5.34 10.41 -0.82
C TYR A 96 4.32 9.56 -0.08
N CYS A 97 4.38 8.26 -0.33
CA CYS A 97 3.72 7.27 0.51
C CYS A 97 4.66 6.82 1.65
N PRO A 98 4.14 6.27 2.76
CA PRO A 98 4.92 5.98 3.96
C PRO A 98 6.07 4.99 3.72
N GLY A 99 5.91 4.03 2.80
CA GLY A 99 7.00 3.12 2.44
C GLY A 99 8.09 3.79 1.60
N THR A 100 7.70 4.66 0.66
CA THR A 100 8.65 5.39 -0.19
C THR A 100 9.37 6.50 0.55
N SER A 101 8.77 7.12 1.57
CA SER A 101 9.43 8.14 2.39
C SER A 101 10.57 7.53 3.21
N VAL A 102 10.35 6.33 3.77
CA VAL A 102 11.42 5.59 4.46
C VAL A 102 12.52 5.20 3.47
N ALA A 103 12.18 4.66 2.30
CA ALA A 103 13.18 4.34 1.27
C ALA A 103 13.99 5.57 0.80
N ALA A 104 13.31 6.71 0.57
CA ALA A 104 13.93 7.97 0.14
C ALA A 104 14.77 8.63 1.25
N SER A 105 14.42 8.42 2.52
CA SER A 105 15.26 8.86 3.65
C SER A 105 16.59 8.10 3.69
N GLY A 106 16.60 6.82 3.31
CA GLY A 106 17.81 6.01 3.13
C GLY A 106 18.71 6.48 1.98
N GLU A 107 18.18 7.19 0.99
CA GLU A 107 18.95 7.85 -0.07
C GLU A 107 19.56 9.21 0.38
N GLY A 108 19.27 9.67 1.60
CA GLY A 108 19.77 10.93 2.15
C GLY A 108 18.93 12.17 1.81
N ARG A 109 17.68 11.99 1.35
CA ARG A 109 16.79 13.13 1.02
C ARG A 109 16.20 13.73 2.30
N ARG A 110 16.57 14.98 2.60
CA ARG A 110 16.10 15.70 3.80
C ARG A 110 14.58 15.84 3.87
N ASP A 111 13.92 16.10 2.73
CA ASP A 111 12.45 16.23 2.67
C ASP A 111 11.76 14.94 3.15
N ALA A 112 12.31 13.78 2.79
CA ALA A 112 11.77 12.48 3.18
C ALA A 112 11.94 12.23 4.69
N MET A 113 13.05 12.67 5.28
CA MET A 113 13.31 12.53 6.72
C MET A 113 12.29 13.33 7.55
N VAL A 114 11.95 14.55 7.12
CA VAL A 114 10.90 15.36 7.78
C VAL A 114 9.55 14.64 7.72
N GLY A 115 9.23 14.02 6.59
CA GLY A 115 8.01 13.21 6.46
C GLY A 115 7.97 11.98 7.36
N VAL A 116 9.10 11.28 7.50
CA VAL A 116 9.21 10.13 8.41
C VAL A 116 8.99 10.58 9.85
N LEU A 117 9.59 11.69 10.27
CA LEU A 117 9.35 12.28 11.60
C LEU A 117 7.88 12.70 11.78
N GLY A 118 7.29 13.37 10.80
CA GLY A 118 5.88 13.75 10.81
C GLY A 118 4.94 12.55 10.91
N MET A 119 5.25 11.45 10.21
CA MET A 119 4.49 10.19 10.30
C MET A 119 4.59 9.57 11.69
N LEU A 120 5.79 9.54 12.29
CA LEU A 120 6.00 9.00 13.63
C LEU A 120 5.28 9.83 14.69
N LEU A 121 5.36 11.16 14.61
CA LEU A 121 4.64 12.06 15.51
C LEU A 121 3.13 11.93 15.32
N GLY A 122 2.64 11.89 14.08
CA GLY A 122 1.21 11.69 13.79
C GLY A 122 0.68 10.36 14.30
N ALA A 123 1.44 9.27 14.13
CA ALA A 123 1.10 7.96 14.67
C ALA A 123 1.11 7.96 16.20
N GLY A 124 2.11 8.58 16.83
CA GLY A 124 2.18 8.73 18.28
C GLY A 124 1.00 9.54 18.84
N LEU A 125 0.67 10.66 18.20
CA LEU A 125 -0.48 11.48 18.56
C LEU A 125 -1.78 10.69 18.41
N TYR A 126 -1.94 9.96 17.31
CA TYR A 126 -3.11 9.10 17.10
C TYR A 126 -3.28 8.07 18.22
N VAL A 127 -2.20 7.42 18.68
CA VAL A 127 -2.25 6.45 19.78
C VAL A 127 -2.71 7.11 21.09
N VAL A 128 -2.24 8.32 21.39
CA VAL A 128 -2.62 9.07 22.60
C VAL A 128 -4.08 9.51 22.57
N PHE A 129 -4.58 9.93 21.39
CA PHE A 129 -5.96 10.40 21.20
C PHE A 129 -6.94 9.27 20.87
N TYR A 130 -6.46 8.06 20.60
CA TYR A 130 -7.27 6.88 20.31
C TYR A 130 -8.35 6.60 21.36
N PRO A 131 -8.09 6.64 22.68
CA PRO A 131 -9.13 6.38 23.67
C PRO A 131 -10.33 7.35 23.57
N GLN A 132 -10.09 8.65 23.35
CA GLN A 132 -11.17 9.62 23.15
C GLN A 132 -11.86 9.45 21.79
N LEU A 133 -11.10 9.15 20.74
CA LEU A 133 -11.62 9.01 19.38
C LEU A 133 -12.40 7.70 19.22
N SER A 134 -12.02 6.64 19.93
CA SER A 134 -12.63 5.30 19.82
C SER A 134 -14.12 5.30 20.18
N GLY A 135 -14.57 6.19 21.06
CA GLY A 135 -16.00 6.37 21.37
C GLY A 135 -16.80 6.93 20.20
N ILE A 136 -16.24 7.89 19.46
CA ILE A 136 -16.85 8.54 18.30
C ILE A 136 -16.74 7.63 17.05
N LEU A 137 -15.61 6.94 16.89
CA LEU A 137 -15.39 6.03 15.75
C LEU A 137 -16.35 4.84 15.76
N LYS A 138 -16.74 4.35 16.94
CA LYS A 138 -17.66 3.21 17.09
C LYS A 138 -19.14 3.60 16.96
N THR A 139 -19.47 4.90 16.94
CA THR A 139 -20.87 5.38 16.90
C THR A 139 -21.57 5.03 15.59
N TRP A 140 -20.84 4.89 14.48
CA TRP A 140 -21.38 4.58 13.14
C TRP A 140 -21.33 3.08 12.78
N GLY A 141 -21.12 2.21 13.77
CA GLY A 141 -21.14 0.75 13.60
C GLY A 141 -19.75 0.16 13.44
N ASP A 142 -19.39 -0.70 14.39
CA ASP A 142 -18.26 -1.61 14.29
C ASP A 142 -18.75 -2.83 13.51
N ALA A 143 -18.45 -2.91 12.21
CA ALA A 143 -18.84 -4.07 11.41
C ALA A 143 -18.02 -5.32 11.77
N GLY A 144 -17.15 -5.26 12.78
CA GLY A 144 -16.39 -6.41 13.27
C GLY A 144 -15.35 -6.89 12.24
N LYS A 145 -14.84 -8.10 12.43
CA LYS A 145 -13.85 -8.72 11.53
C LYS A 145 -14.52 -9.33 10.29
N ILE A 146 -15.29 -8.55 9.53
CA ILE A 146 -15.93 -9.07 8.32
C ILE A 146 -14.93 -9.04 7.18
N THR A 147 -14.62 -10.22 6.63
CA THR A 147 -13.93 -10.35 5.35
C THR A 147 -14.94 -10.43 4.20
N LEU A 148 -14.60 -9.87 3.02
CA LEU A 148 -15.41 -9.97 1.79
C LEU A 148 -15.98 -11.38 1.50
N PRO A 149 -15.22 -12.48 1.71
CA PRO A 149 -15.78 -13.84 1.58
C PRO A 149 -16.84 -14.22 2.63
N GLU A 150 -16.79 -13.69 3.86
CA GLU A 150 -17.80 -13.94 4.89
C GLU A 150 -19.12 -13.22 4.60
N TRP A 151 -19.06 -12.01 4.04
CA TRP A 151 -20.26 -11.24 3.69
C TRP A 151 -20.98 -11.79 2.44
N THR A 152 -20.26 -12.50 1.57
CA THR A 152 -20.77 -13.01 0.28
C THR A 152 -21.01 -14.54 0.29
N SER A 153 -20.75 -15.23 1.40
CA SER A 153 -20.89 -16.71 1.51
C SER A 153 -20.21 -17.49 0.37
N THR A 154 -19.11 -16.94 -0.18
CA THR A 154 -18.51 -17.40 -1.45
C THR A 154 -17.03 -17.72 -1.26
N SER A 155 -16.54 -18.74 -1.98
CA SER A 155 -15.15 -19.21 -1.91
C SER A 155 -14.14 -18.05 -2.06
N PRO A 156 -13.15 -17.92 -1.14
CA PRO A 156 -12.10 -16.89 -1.21
C PRO A 156 -11.34 -16.85 -2.55
N TRP A 157 -11.26 -18.00 -3.23
CA TRP A 157 -10.62 -18.15 -4.53
C TRP A 157 -11.32 -17.38 -5.67
N LEU A 158 -12.63 -17.13 -5.57
CA LEU A 158 -13.36 -16.34 -6.57
C LEU A 158 -12.99 -14.85 -6.47
N TRP A 159 -12.76 -14.35 -5.26
CA TRP A 159 -12.30 -12.98 -5.04
C TRP A 159 -10.83 -12.81 -5.45
N VAL A 160 -9.96 -13.78 -5.16
CA VAL A 160 -8.57 -13.79 -5.65
C VAL A 160 -8.54 -13.87 -7.18
N GLY A 161 -9.41 -14.70 -7.79
CA GLY A 161 -9.57 -14.79 -9.24
C GLY A 161 -10.09 -13.49 -9.86
N GLY A 162 -11.06 -12.83 -9.23
CA GLY A 162 -11.57 -11.51 -9.63
C GLY A 162 -10.52 -10.41 -9.52
N LEU A 163 -9.73 -10.39 -8.44
CA LEU A 163 -8.60 -9.47 -8.26
C LEU A 163 -7.51 -9.71 -9.30
N CYS A 164 -7.21 -10.98 -9.62
CA CYS A 164 -6.29 -11.35 -10.69
C CYS A 164 -6.81 -10.87 -12.05
N LEU A 165 -8.08 -11.07 -12.37
CA LEU A 165 -8.70 -10.60 -13.62
C LEU A 165 -8.76 -9.08 -13.71
N MET A 166 -9.06 -8.38 -12.62
CA MET A 166 -9.02 -6.91 -12.56
C MET A 166 -7.61 -6.37 -12.74
N ALA A 167 -6.62 -7.01 -12.13
CA ALA A 167 -5.24 -6.58 -12.28
C ALA A 167 -4.68 -6.90 -13.68
N VAL A 168 -5.02 -8.06 -14.25
CA VAL A 168 -4.65 -8.43 -15.63
C VAL A 168 -5.33 -7.49 -16.63
N SER A 169 -6.60 -7.13 -16.42
CA SER A 169 -7.31 -6.19 -17.28
C SER A 169 -6.78 -4.76 -17.13
N ALA A 170 -6.47 -4.30 -15.92
CA ALA A 170 -5.80 -3.01 -15.69
C ALA A 170 -4.39 -2.98 -16.32
N PHE A 171 -3.65 -4.08 -16.23
CA PHE A 171 -2.33 -4.22 -16.87
C PHE A 171 -2.45 -4.20 -18.40
N ALA A 172 -3.41 -4.92 -18.98
CA ALA A 172 -3.69 -4.96 -20.42
C ALA A 172 -4.24 -3.62 -20.97
N PHE A 173 -5.03 -2.90 -20.18
CA PHE A 173 -5.54 -1.59 -20.55
C PHE A 173 -4.43 -0.53 -20.50
N SER A 174 -3.54 -0.62 -19.50
CA SER A 174 -2.41 0.30 -19.35
C SER A 174 -1.28 0.03 -20.36
N THR A 175 -1.10 -1.20 -20.88
CA THR A 175 -0.20 -1.47 -22.02
C THR A 175 -0.75 -0.91 -23.33
N ARG A 176 -2.07 -0.95 -23.55
CA ARG A 176 -2.72 -0.28 -24.70
C ARG A 176 -2.59 1.25 -24.65
N GLY A 177 -2.73 1.87 -23.46
CA GLY A 177 -2.56 3.33 -23.30
C GLY A 177 -1.09 3.80 -23.38
N SER A 178 -0.15 3.00 -22.88
CA SER A 178 1.28 3.34 -22.85
C SER A 178 1.94 3.35 -24.24
N SER A 179 1.43 2.57 -25.19
CA SER A 179 1.97 2.51 -26.56
C SER A 179 1.70 3.82 -27.34
N GLY A 180 0.55 4.47 -27.11
CA GLY A 180 0.19 5.74 -27.75
C GLY A 180 0.82 6.99 -27.13
N ALA A 181 1.06 7.00 -25.82
CA ALA A 181 1.63 8.17 -25.12
C ALA A 181 3.16 8.24 -25.23
N SER A 182 3.85 7.09 -25.18
CA SER A 182 5.30 7.02 -25.36
C SER A 182 5.74 7.33 -26.79
N GLN A 183 4.90 7.06 -27.81
CA GLN A 183 5.18 7.44 -29.20
C GLN A 183 4.99 8.94 -29.48
N ARG A 184 4.05 9.64 -28.79
CA ARG A 184 3.85 11.09 -29.01
C ARG A 184 4.98 11.93 -28.43
N LEU A 185 5.46 11.60 -27.22
CA LEU A 185 6.61 12.28 -26.62
C LEU A 185 7.90 12.07 -27.43
N GLN A 186 8.06 10.94 -28.11
CA GLN A 186 9.20 10.70 -29.02
C GLN A 186 9.04 11.38 -30.39
N LYS A 187 7.82 11.79 -30.77
CA LYS A 187 7.52 12.48 -32.03
C LYS A 187 7.63 14.00 -31.89
N ASP A 188 7.31 14.55 -30.71
CA ASP A 188 7.49 15.97 -30.40
C ASP A 188 8.95 16.34 -30.04
N ALA A 189 9.80 15.32 -29.85
CA ALA A 189 11.24 15.46 -29.61
C ALA A 189 12.10 15.31 -30.89
N ARG A 190 11.50 15.32 -32.08
CA ARG A 190 12.19 15.36 -33.38
C ARG A 190 11.86 16.62 -34.16
#